data_AF-A0A5C3M2N5-F1
#
_entry.id   AF-A0A5C3M2N5-F1
#
_cell.length_a   1.000
_cell.length_b   1.000
_cell.length_c   1.000
_cell.angle_alpha   90.00
_cell.angle_beta   90.00
_cell.angle_gamma   90.00
#
_symmetry.space_group_name_H-M   'P 1'
#
loop_
_entity.id
_entity.type
_entity.pdbx_description
1 polymer ?
#
loop_
_entity_poly.entity_id
_entity_poly.type
_entity_poly.pdbx_seq_one_letter_code
_entity_poly.pdbx_strand_id
1 'polypeptide(L)'
;MIALLSVNSEGRIRSSLFGLKDTVKRTVVPLSPVMASLDKTLGELREQQILNDIASLTNQSNKKKKKKKGPSTADLVVPLVASETSAIVESSPNTSETSPPVTSLSPPTDAIPSHTEIWRQLDGLKDIVAQHGQTISHLRCENVKLQETIEKHGQTISHLRCENVKLQETIEKHELTISHLKSQISELEQAGAGVMDTLLNEHMSLTRIRHRVLLDNARELLARLCHYTSWSAWKDSQDRVAMFNEARTILANETQALPRVTAEWVTVGKNTTALDMLIRKGGTRERGNKVAHVSSTKDIAQSLIELKEGSAVRTALSDIYRAVYEGSIPKSFFETDD
;
A
#
# COMPACT_ATOMS: atom_id res chain seq x y z
N MET A 1 -15.19 21.08 -13.08
CA MET A 1 -16.15 20.19 -13.77
C MET A 1 -17.54 20.57 -13.26
N ILE A 2 -18.28 21.38 -14.02
CA ILE A 2 -19.54 21.99 -13.59
C ILE A 2 -20.67 21.02 -13.92
N ALA A 3 -21.37 20.51 -12.91
CA ALA A 3 -22.53 19.65 -13.09
C ALA A 3 -23.74 20.52 -13.49
N LEU A 4 -24.17 20.43 -14.75
CA LEU A 4 -25.42 21.03 -15.20
C LEU A 4 -26.60 20.17 -14.73
N LEU A 5 -27.36 20.68 -13.76
CA LEU A 5 -28.64 20.12 -13.34
C LEU A 5 -29.71 20.59 -14.32
N SER A 6 -30.22 19.68 -15.15
CA SER A 6 -31.40 19.93 -16.00
C SER A 6 -32.66 19.49 -15.25
N VAL A 7 -33.59 20.42 -15.07
CA VAL A 7 -34.89 20.20 -14.42
C VAL A 7 -35.92 20.01 -15.54
N ASN A 8 -36.63 18.88 -15.51
CA ASN A 8 -37.74 18.65 -16.44
C ASN A 8 -39.00 19.40 -15.99
N SER A 9 -39.96 19.58 -16.89
CA SER A 9 -41.21 20.35 -16.69
C SER A 9 -42.13 19.84 -15.58
N GLU A 10 -41.79 18.73 -14.92
CA GLU A 10 -42.51 18.16 -13.77
C GLU A 10 -41.82 18.43 -12.43
N GLY A 11 -40.74 19.23 -12.40
CA GLY A 11 -40.07 19.62 -11.15
C GLY A 11 -39.35 18.48 -10.42
N ARG A 12 -39.05 17.36 -11.10
CA ARG A 12 -38.40 16.20 -10.48
C ARG A 12 -36.91 16.17 -10.83
N ILE A 13 -36.06 16.43 -9.84
CA ILE A 13 -34.60 16.33 -9.97
C ILE A 13 -34.24 14.84 -10.13
N ARG A 14 -33.97 14.40 -11.36
CA ARG A 14 -33.35 13.09 -11.61
C ARG A 14 -31.84 13.22 -11.50
N SER A 15 -31.27 12.77 -10.39
CA SER A 15 -29.82 12.58 -10.26
C SER A 15 -29.38 11.47 -11.21
N SER A 16 -28.77 11.83 -12.34
CA SER A 16 -28.06 10.92 -13.24
C SER A 16 -26.79 10.39 -12.55
N LEU A 17 -26.95 9.49 -11.58
CA LEU A 17 -25.83 8.85 -10.87
C LEU A 17 -25.25 7.67 -11.65
N PHE A 18 -25.92 7.22 -12.72
CA PHE A 18 -25.55 6.02 -13.48
C PHE A 18 -24.40 6.24 -14.46
N GLY A 19 -24.09 7.49 -14.86
CA GLY A 19 -22.97 7.77 -15.78
C GLY A 19 -21.59 7.90 -15.10
N LEU A 20 -21.54 8.30 -13.82
CA LEU A 20 -20.27 8.54 -13.12
C LEU A 20 -19.55 7.23 -12.75
N LYS A 21 -20.27 6.17 -12.44
CA LYS A 21 -19.67 4.91 -11.97
C LYS A 21 -18.84 4.22 -13.06
N ASP A 22 -19.29 4.29 -14.30
CA ASP A 22 -18.57 3.72 -15.45
C ASP A 22 -17.46 4.63 -15.98
N THR A 23 -17.61 5.95 -15.81
CA THR A 23 -16.56 6.90 -16.17
C THR A 23 -15.38 6.83 -15.19
N VAL A 24 -15.65 6.71 -13.88
CA VAL A 24 -14.61 6.51 -12.85
C VAL A 24 -13.89 5.16 -13.02
N LYS A 25 -14.61 4.09 -13.39
CA LYS A 25 -13.97 2.79 -13.70
C LYS A 25 -13.07 2.82 -14.94
N ARG A 26 -13.30 3.73 -15.90
CA ARG A 26 -12.46 3.87 -17.10
C ARG A 26 -11.30 4.86 -16.94
N THR A 27 -11.39 5.82 -16.02
CA THR A 27 -10.32 6.82 -15.77
C THR A 27 -9.39 6.46 -14.62
N VAL A 28 -9.78 5.54 -13.73
CA VAL A 28 -8.85 4.94 -12.78
C VAL A 28 -8.03 3.90 -13.53
N VAL A 29 -6.93 4.36 -14.14
CA VAL A 29 -5.80 3.50 -14.50
C VAL A 29 -5.50 2.65 -13.26
N PRO A 30 -5.40 1.31 -13.35
CA PRO A 30 -5.10 0.51 -12.20
C PRO A 30 -3.78 1.01 -11.60
N LEU A 31 -3.83 1.53 -10.38
CA LEU A 31 -2.65 2.01 -9.64
C LEU A 31 -1.68 0.85 -9.35
N SER A 32 -2.11 -0.40 -9.51
CA SER A 32 -1.31 -1.60 -9.27
C SER A 32 -0.02 -1.67 -10.11
N PRO A 33 -0.02 -1.53 -11.45
CA PRO A 33 1.21 -1.48 -12.24
C PRO A 33 2.12 -0.28 -11.92
N VAL A 34 1.55 0.87 -11.53
CA VAL A 34 2.35 2.05 -11.15
C VAL A 34 3.04 1.83 -9.81
N MET A 35 2.33 1.27 -8.82
CA MET A 35 2.88 0.90 -7.51
C MET A 35 3.94 -0.20 -7.64
N ALA A 36 3.69 -1.23 -8.46
CA ALA A 36 4.67 -2.29 -8.73
C ALA A 36 5.94 -1.77 -9.43
N SER A 37 5.80 -0.78 -10.33
CA SER A 37 6.94 -0.12 -10.95
C SER A 37 7.73 0.73 -9.97
N LEU A 38 7.06 1.36 -9.01
CA LEU A 38 7.69 2.17 -7.94
C LEU A 38 8.44 1.29 -6.94
N ASP A 39 7.87 0.16 -6.51
CA ASP A 39 8.55 -0.77 -5.62
C ASP A 39 9.80 -1.37 -6.28
N LYS A 40 9.74 -1.63 -7.59
CA LYS A 40 10.89 -2.09 -8.38
C LYS A 40 12.02 -1.05 -8.42
N THR A 41 11.72 0.21 -8.75
CA THR A 41 12.74 1.26 -8.82
C THR A 41 13.34 1.59 -7.45
N LEU A 42 12.54 1.48 -6.38
CA LEU A 42 13.00 1.69 -5.01
C LEU A 42 13.90 0.54 -4.52
N GLY A 43 13.63 -0.69 -4.98
CA GLY A 43 14.52 -1.84 -4.81
C GLY A 43 15.87 -1.67 -5.51
N GLU A 44 15.85 -1.27 -6.79
CA GLU A 44 17.06 -1.03 -7.58
C GLU A 44 17.94 0.09 -6.97
N LEU A 45 17.32 1.17 -6.45
CA LEU A 45 18.04 2.25 -5.79
C LEU A 45 18.73 1.79 -4.49
N ARG A 46 18.06 0.94 -3.69
CA ARG A 46 18.65 0.37 -2.47
C ARG A 46 19.82 -0.56 -2.78
N GLU A 47 19.70 -1.40 -3.80
CA GLU A 47 20.80 -2.27 -4.24
C GLU A 47 22.01 -1.44 -4.71
N GLN A 48 21.79 -0.36 -5.46
CA GLN A 48 22.88 0.53 -5.87
C GLN A 48 23.56 1.22 -4.68
N GLN A 49 22.80 1.65 -3.67
CA GLN A 49 23.36 2.23 -2.46
C GLN A 49 24.23 1.23 -1.69
N ILE A 50 23.75 0.00 -1.52
CA ILE A 50 24.50 -1.08 -0.85
C ILE A 50 25.81 -1.37 -1.60
N LEU A 51 25.77 -1.45 -2.93
CA LEU A 51 26.97 -1.66 -3.75
C LEU A 51 27.98 -0.51 -3.59
N ASN A 52 27.51 0.73 -3.48
CA ASN A 52 28.36 1.90 -3.29
C ASN A 52 29.03 1.90 -1.90
N ASP A 53 28.29 1.49 -0.87
CA ASP A 53 28.81 1.38 0.50
C ASP A 53 29.85 0.26 0.62
N ILE A 54 29.62 -0.89 -0.04
CA ILE A 54 30.59 -1.98 -0.12
C ILE A 54 31.87 -1.52 -0.84
N ALA A 55 31.75 -0.77 -1.94
CA ALA A 55 32.89 -0.22 -2.67
C ALA A 55 33.68 0.77 -1.80
N SER A 56 33.00 1.64 -1.04
CA SER A 56 33.60 2.57 -0.09
C SER A 56 34.38 1.85 1.03
N LEU A 57 33.76 0.83 1.65
CA LEU A 57 34.40 0.02 2.70
C LEU A 57 35.62 -0.75 2.18
N THR A 58 35.54 -1.28 0.96
CA THR A 58 36.67 -1.99 0.32
C THR A 58 37.86 -1.05 0.09
N ASN A 59 37.59 0.19 -0.35
CA ASN A 59 38.63 1.21 -0.53
C ASN A 59 39.25 1.65 0.80
N GLN A 60 38.48 1.72 1.90
CA GLN A 60 39.02 2.00 3.23
C GLN A 60 39.88 0.86 3.79
N SER A 61 39.49 -0.39 3.56
CA SER A 61 40.25 -1.59 3.98
C SER A 61 41.62 -1.66 3.29
N ASN A 62 41.68 -1.36 1.99
CA ASN A 62 42.92 -1.33 1.22
C ASN A 62 43.88 -0.21 1.66
N LYS A 63 43.36 0.94 2.11
CA LYS A 63 44.19 2.00 2.71
C LYS A 63 44.79 1.59 4.07
N LYS A 64 44.06 0.82 4.89
CA LYS A 64 44.58 0.34 6.19
C LYS A 64 45.65 -0.75 6.03
N LYS A 65 45.55 -1.63 5.03
CA LYS A 65 46.58 -2.67 4.77
C LYS A 65 47.90 -2.12 4.24
N LYS A 66 47.91 -0.97 3.54
CA LYS A 66 49.16 -0.32 3.07
C LYS A 66 49.98 0.36 4.18
N LYS A 67 49.42 0.57 5.37
CA LYS A 67 50.10 1.25 6.50
C LYS A 67 50.74 0.29 7.52
N LYS A 68 50.69 -1.04 7.28
CA LYS A 68 51.14 -2.07 8.25
C LYS A 68 52.24 -3.00 7.72
N LYS A 69 53.10 -2.53 6.82
CA LYS A 69 54.34 -3.21 6.40
C LYS A 69 55.52 -2.27 6.58
N GLY A 70 56.15 -2.33 7.75
CA GLY A 70 57.41 -1.71 8.13
C GLY A 70 57.98 -2.46 9.35
N PRO A 71 59.31 -2.62 9.46
CA PRO A 71 59.95 -3.79 10.06
C PRO A 71 60.10 -3.72 11.58
N SER A 72 60.20 -4.91 12.18
CA SER A 72 60.41 -5.14 13.61
C SER A 72 61.89 -5.36 13.90
N THR A 73 62.47 -4.58 14.82
CA THR A 73 63.48 -5.02 15.80
C THR A 73 63.56 -4.02 16.97
N ALA A 74 63.80 -4.58 18.17
CA ALA A 74 63.97 -3.96 19.50
C ALA A 74 65.01 -2.81 19.54
N ASP A 75 65.06 -1.88 20.51
CA ASP A 75 65.09 -2.03 21.98
C ASP A 75 64.83 -0.69 22.72
N LEU A 76 64.73 -0.77 24.05
CA LEU A 76 64.42 0.26 25.07
C LEU A 76 65.13 1.65 24.97
N VAL A 77 64.44 2.72 25.43
CA VAL A 77 64.76 3.66 26.55
C VAL A 77 63.86 4.94 26.50
N VAL A 78 63.52 5.48 27.68
CA VAL A 78 62.56 6.54 28.09
C VAL A 78 63.23 7.96 28.02
N PRO A 79 62.57 9.12 28.30
CA PRO A 79 61.39 9.83 27.76
C PRO A 79 61.78 11.23 27.14
N LEU A 80 60.81 12.14 26.91
CA LEU A 80 60.87 13.61 27.14
C LEU A 80 60.44 14.51 25.94
N VAL A 81 59.31 15.20 26.14
CA VAL A 81 58.97 16.62 25.84
C VAL A 81 59.12 17.20 24.41
N ALA A 82 58.02 17.89 24.05
CA ALA A 82 57.88 19.06 23.18
C ALA A 82 57.91 18.92 21.65
N SER A 83 56.80 19.42 21.09
CA SER A 83 56.71 20.48 20.08
C SER A 83 57.42 20.39 18.73
N GLU A 84 56.65 20.87 17.75
CA GLU A 84 57.07 21.60 16.56
C GLU A 84 57.41 20.85 15.26
N THR A 85 56.74 21.36 14.21
CA THR A 85 57.24 21.59 12.84
C THR A 85 57.51 20.38 11.92
N SER A 86 56.81 20.36 10.79
CA SER A 86 57.26 19.71 9.54
C SER A 86 57.23 20.82 8.48
N ALA A 87 58.36 21.37 8.03
CA ALA A 87 59.45 20.75 7.27
C ALA A 87 58.95 20.27 5.89
N ILE A 88 59.06 21.20 4.93
CA ILE A 88 58.93 20.98 3.49
C ILE A 88 60.23 20.32 3.03
N VAL A 89 60.11 19.14 2.42
CA VAL A 89 61.21 18.36 1.85
C VAL A 89 61.48 18.87 0.43
N GLU A 90 62.61 19.56 0.25
CA GLU A 90 63.24 19.75 -1.05
C GLU A 90 63.93 18.45 -1.46
N SER A 91 63.50 17.88 -2.58
CA SER A 91 64.19 16.79 -3.27
C SER A 91 64.97 17.37 -4.46
N SER A 92 66.29 17.49 -4.31
CA SER A 92 67.23 17.68 -5.43
C SER A 92 67.40 16.39 -6.23
N PRO A 93 67.57 16.45 -7.57
CA PRO A 93 68.04 15.31 -8.34
C PRO A 93 69.58 15.29 -8.40
N ASN A 94 70.15 14.18 -7.94
CA ASN A 94 71.53 13.79 -8.16
C ASN A 94 71.75 13.45 -9.64
N THR A 95 72.75 14.07 -10.27
CA THR A 95 73.39 13.55 -11.49
C THR A 95 74.87 13.35 -11.22
N SER A 96 75.28 12.09 -11.36
CA SER A 96 76.60 11.52 -11.23
C SER A 96 77.61 12.08 -12.24
N GLU A 97 78.75 12.55 -11.72
CA GLU A 97 79.97 12.87 -12.47
C GLU A 97 80.78 11.59 -12.77
N THR A 98 81.12 11.42 -14.04
CA THR A 98 82.18 10.53 -14.53
C THR A 98 83.42 11.40 -14.80
N SER A 99 84.52 11.13 -14.09
CA SER A 99 85.80 11.83 -14.24
C SER A 99 86.54 11.45 -15.54
N PRO A 100 87.24 12.40 -16.21
CA PRO A 100 88.37 12.10 -17.10
C PRO A 100 89.72 12.50 -16.47
N PRO A 101 90.86 12.10 -17.07
CA PRO A 101 92.11 11.93 -16.34
C PRO A 101 92.97 13.20 -16.27
N VAL A 102 93.74 13.22 -15.19
CA VAL A 102 94.80 14.16 -14.82
C VAL A 102 95.78 14.36 -15.97
N THR A 103 95.76 15.54 -16.58
CA THR A 103 96.84 16.04 -17.44
C THR A 103 97.55 17.17 -16.68
N SER A 104 98.82 16.95 -16.38
CA SER A 104 99.74 17.94 -15.83
C SER A 104 99.85 19.14 -16.77
N LEU A 105 99.42 20.32 -16.31
CA LEU A 105 99.74 21.60 -16.93
C LEU A 105 100.27 22.56 -15.86
N SER A 106 101.35 23.21 -16.25
CA SER A 106 102.04 24.36 -15.66
C SER A 106 101.10 25.41 -15.03
N PRO A 107 101.57 26.24 -14.09
CA PRO A 107 100.73 27.27 -13.48
C PRO A 107 100.20 28.20 -14.59
N PRO A 108 98.87 28.30 -14.78
CA PRO A 108 98.34 29.25 -15.72
C PRO A 108 98.63 30.64 -15.15
N THR A 109 99.37 31.43 -15.90
CA THR A 109 99.37 32.88 -15.74
C THR A 109 98.07 33.37 -16.36
N ASP A 110 96.93 32.96 -15.77
CA ASP A 110 95.61 33.34 -16.24
C ASP A 110 95.17 34.63 -15.56
N ALA A 111 94.70 35.54 -16.42
CA ALA A 111 94.36 36.91 -16.14
C ALA A 111 93.57 37.08 -14.83
N ILE A 112 94.15 37.84 -13.89
CA ILE A 112 93.38 38.51 -12.86
C ILE A 112 92.27 39.27 -13.58
N PRO A 113 90.97 38.97 -13.32
CA PRO A 113 89.88 39.70 -13.92
C PRO A 113 90.11 41.17 -13.68
N SER A 114 90.09 41.98 -14.74
CA SER A 114 90.22 43.42 -14.58
C SER A 114 89.14 43.89 -13.60
N HIS A 115 89.48 44.81 -12.69
CA HIS A 115 88.57 45.32 -11.64
C HIS A 115 87.17 45.67 -12.19
N THR A 116 87.08 46.13 -13.44
CA THR A 116 85.84 46.38 -14.18
C THR A 116 84.93 45.16 -14.39
N GLU A 117 85.48 43.97 -14.61
CA GLU A 117 84.70 42.73 -14.79
C GLU A 117 84.06 42.27 -13.48
N ILE A 118 84.75 42.47 -12.35
CA ILE A 118 84.21 42.18 -11.01
C ILE A 118 82.99 43.07 -10.72
N TRP A 119 83.05 44.35 -11.07
CA TRP A 119 81.91 45.28 -10.92
C TRP A 119 80.72 44.89 -11.81
N ARG A 120 80.98 44.49 -13.06
CA ARG A 120 79.93 44.01 -13.97
C ARG A 120 79.22 42.77 -13.43
N GLN A 121 79.97 41.83 -12.86
CA GLN A 121 79.40 40.64 -12.22
C GLN A 121 78.61 41.00 -10.96
N LEU A 122 79.08 41.96 -10.16
CA LEU A 122 78.37 42.45 -8.99
C LEU A 122 77.04 43.11 -9.34
N ASP A 123 77.01 43.95 -10.38
CA ASP A 123 75.78 44.57 -10.88
C ASP A 123 74.80 43.52 -11.42
N GLY A 124 75.29 42.53 -12.17
CA GLY A 124 74.45 41.41 -12.63
C GLY A 124 73.85 40.60 -11.47
N LEU A 125 74.63 40.33 -10.41
CA LEU A 125 74.13 39.70 -9.20
C LEU A 125 73.08 40.56 -8.50
N LYS A 126 73.27 41.87 -8.45
CA LYS A 126 72.33 42.82 -7.85
C LYS A 126 70.98 42.83 -8.58
N ASP A 127 71.00 42.79 -9.91
CA ASP A 127 69.79 42.70 -10.73
C ASP A 127 69.05 41.37 -10.52
N ILE A 128 69.78 40.25 -10.47
CA ILE A 128 69.20 38.92 -10.16
C ILE A 128 68.57 38.91 -8.77
N VAL A 129 69.24 39.48 -7.76
CA VAL A 129 68.72 39.59 -6.39
C VAL A 129 67.45 40.45 -6.37
N ALA A 130 67.42 41.56 -7.11
CA ALA A 130 66.22 42.40 -7.22
C ALA A 130 65.05 41.64 -7.88
N GLN A 131 65.31 40.90 -8.97
CA GLN A 131 64.32 40.08 -9.64
C GLN A 131 63.76 38.99 -8.71
N HIS A 132 64.62 38.26 -8.01
CA HIS A 132 64.19 37.27 -7.02
C HIS A 132 63.36 37.91 -5.90
N GLY A 133 63.72 39.11 -5.43
CA GLY A 133 62.94 39.86 -4.45
C GLY A 133 61.51 40.18 -4.93
N GLN A 134 61.35 40.54 -6.21
CA GLN A 134 60.04 40.76 -6.82
C GLN A 134 59.24 39.45 -6.93
N THR A 135 59.86 38.36 -7.38
CA THR A 135 59.21 37.04 -7.47
C THR A 135 58.74 36.55 -6.09
N ILE A 136 59.58 36.68 -5.06
CA ILE A 136 59.22 36.32 -3.69
C ILE A 136 58.02 37.16 -3.21
N SER A 137 57.99 38.45 -3.52
CA SER A 137 56.89 39.34 -3.14
C SER A 137 55.58 38.95 -3.84
N HIS A 138 55.63 38.59 -5.12
CA HIS A 138 54.47 38.08 -5.87
C HIS A 138 53.94 36.78 -5.26
N LEU A 139 54.81 35.80 -5.03
CA LEU A 139 54.44 34.50 -4.46
C LEU A 139 53.87 34.63 -3.05
N ARG A 140 54.33 35.59 -2.25
CA ARG A 140 53.74 35.90 -0.94
C ARG A 140 52.30 36.42 -1.08
N CYS A 141 52.08 37.34 -2.00
CA CYS A 141 50.73 37.87 -2.27
C CYS A 141 49.78 36.76 -2.75
N GLU A 142 50.24 35.88 -3.64
CA GLU A 142 49.46 34.74 -4.12
C GLU A 142 49.13 33.75 -2.99
N ASN A 143 50.09 33.44 -2.12
CA ASN A 143 49.86 32.59 -0.95
C ASN A 143 48.78 33.15 -0.01
N VAL A 144 48.76 34.47 0.23
CA VAL A 144 47.72 35.11 1.05
C VAL A 144 46.34 34.92 0.42
N LYS A 145 46.21 35.13 -0.90
CA LYS A 145 44.93 34.92 -1.62
C LYS A 145 44.46 33.47 -1.57
N LEU A 146 45.38 32.52 -1.69
CA LEU A 146 45.07 31.10 -1.57
C LEU A 146 44.61 30.75 -0.15
N GLN A 147 45.23 31.32 0.87
CA GLN A 147 44.86 31.11 2.28
C GLN A 147 43.45 31.64 2.57
N GLU A 148 43.11 32.84 2.11
CA GLU A 148 41.75 33.40 2.21
C GLU A 148 40.71 32.52 1.50
N THR A 149 41.06 32.00 0.31
CA THR A 149 40.18 31.11 -0.46
C THR A 149 39.95 29.78 0.27
N ILE A 150 41.00 29.21 0.88
CA ILE A 150 40.91 28.01 1.71
C ILE A 150 40.01 28.24 2.91
N GLU A 151 40.15 29.38 3.60
CA GLU A 151 39.30 29.74 4.73
C GLU A 151 37.83 29.84 4.33
N LYS A 152 37.54 30.54 3.22
CA LYS A 152 36.17 30.65 2.68
C LYS A 152 35.58 29.28 2.35
N HIS A 153 36.35 28.40 1.73
CA HIS A 153 35.90 27.02 1.47
C HIS A 153 35.66 26.25 2.77
N GLY A 154 36.50 26.42 3.78
CA GLY A 154 36.32 25.82 5.11
C GLY A 154 35.01 26.25 5.78
N GLN A 155 34.64 27.53 5.67
CA GLN A 155 33.37 28.06 6.17
C GLN A 155 32.17 27.44 5.42
N THR A 156 32.21 27.39 4.08
CA THR A 156 31.16 26.75 3.26
C THR A 156 30.99 25.27 3.62
N ILE A 157 32.09 24.53 3.76
CA ILE A 157 32.04 23.11 4.16
C ILE A 157 31.37 22.96 5.54
N SER A 158 31.69 23.85 6.48
CA SER A 158 31.09 23.83 7.82
C SER A 158 29.59 24.11 7.78
N HIS A 159 29.15 25.08 6.97
CA HIS A 159 27.74 25.36 6.73
C HIS A 159 27.00 24.14 6.17
N LEU A 160 27.53 23.55 5.08
CA LEU A 160 26.92 22.39 4.43
C LEU A 160 26.84 21.18 5.35
N ARG A 161 27.82 20.97 6.23
CA ARG A 161 27.77 19.90 7.25
C ARG A 161 26.63 20.12 8.23
N CYS A 162 26.44 21.36 8.70
CA CYS A 162 25.33 21.70 9.60
C CYS A 162 23.97 21.47 8.93
N GLU A 163 23.82 21.89 7.67
CA GLU A 163 22.60 21.67 6.90
C GLU A 163 22.32 20.16 6.68
N ASN A 164 23.37 19.37 6.39
CA ASN A 164 23.24 17.93 6.23
C ASN A 164 22.70 17.24 7.49
N VAL A 165 23.18 17.63 8.68
CA VAL A 165 22.68 17.12 9.96
C VAL A 165 21.19 17.44 10.14
N LYS A 166 20.76 18.68 9.85
CA LYS A 166 19.33 19.05 9.94
C LYS A 166 18.45 18.26 8.97
N LEU A 167 18.96 17.99 7.77
CA LEU A 167 18.26 17.16 6.80
C LEU A 167 18.14 15.70 7.28
N GLN A 168 19.19 15.14 7.88
CA GLN A 168 19.17 13.80 8.48
C GLN A 168 18.12 13.71 9.60
N GLU A 169 18.11 14.65 10.54
CA GLU A 169 17.10 14.71 11.61
C GLU A 169 15.67 14.79 11.05
N THR A 170 15.49 15.56 9.96
CA THR A 170 14.19 15.69 9.29
C THR A 170 13.79 14.37 8.61
N ILE A 171 14.72 13.66 7.98
CA ILE A 171 14.46 12.34 7.38
C ILE A 171 14.03 11.35 8.47
N GLU A 172 14.76 11.26 9.58
CA GLU A 172 14.43 10.37 10.71
C GLU A 172 13.02 10.64 11.25
N LYS A 173 12.64 11.92 11.40
CA LYS A 173 11.29 12.31 11.82
C LYS A 173 10.22 11.84 10.83
N HIS A 174 10.47 11.95 9.53
CA HIS A 174 9.54 11.47 8.51
C HIS A 174 9.44 9.94 8.51
N GLU A 175 10.55 9.22 8.69
CA GLU A 175 10.56 7.75 8.77
C GLU A 175 9.73 7.23 9.96
N LEU A 176 9.84 7.89 11.12
CA LEU A 176 9.00 7.58 12.29
C LEU A 176 7.52 7.83 12.00
N THR A 177 7.19 8.95 11.36
CA THR A 177 5.81 9.30 10.99
C THR A 177 5.22 8.28 10.01
N ILE A 178 5.99 7.90 8.97
CA ILE A 178 5.59 6.88 7.99
C ILE A 178 5.35 5.55 8.69
N SER A 179 6.22 5.15 9.62
CA SER A 179 6.07 3.90 10.37
C SER A 179 4.81 3.90 11.22
N HIS A 180 4.50 5.02 11.88
CA HIS A 180 3.26 5.18 12.65
C HIS A 180 2.01 5.07 11.77
N LEU A 181 1.98 5.77 10.63
CA LEU A 181 0.86 5.72 9.69
C LEU A 181 0.66 4.31 9.12
N LYS A 182 1.74 3.57 8.84
CA LYS A 182 1.65 2.17 8.42
C LYS A 182 0.97 1.29 9.47
N SER A 183 1.29 1.48 10.76
CA SER A 183 0.62 0.76 11.85
C SER A 183 -0.89 1.06 11.88
N GLN A 184 -1.26 2.35 11.80
CA GLN A 184 -2.67 2.76 11.79
C GLN A 184 -3.45 2.20 10.60
N ILE A 185 -2.84 2.15 9.40
CA ILE A 185 -3.47 1.53 8.23
C ILE A 185 -3.72 0.04 8.49
N SER A 186 -2.75 -0.68 9.04
CA SER A 186 -2.90 -2.11 9.33
C SER A 186 -4.00 -2.39 10.37
N GLU A 187 -4.09 -1.56 11.41
CA GLU A 187 -5.17 -1.66 12.42
C GLU A 187 -6.55 -1.40 11.80
N LEU A 188 -6.66 -0.40 10.93
CA LEU A 188 -7.91 -0.09 10.23
C LEU A 188 -8.31 -1.18 9.23
N GLU A 189 -7.36 -1.79 8.53
CA GLU A 189 -7.62 -2.93 7.64
C GLU A 189 -8.14 -4.13 8.43
N GLN A 190 -7.54 -4.43 9.58
CA GLN A 190 -8.01 -5.52 10.45
C GLN A 190 -9.41 -5.24 11.01
N ALA A 191 -9.67 -4.01 11.46
CA ALA A 191 -10.99 -3.61 11.93
C ALA A 191 -12.04 -3.66 10.80
N GLY A 192 -11.68 -3.22 9.59
CA GLY A 192 -12.52 -3.29 8.40
C GLY A 192 -12.89 -4.72 8.02
N ALA A 193 -11.93 -5.65 8.08
CA ALA A 193 -12.19 -7.07 7.88
C ALA A 193 -13.17 -7.63 8.92
N GLY A 194 -12.98 -7.30 10.20
CA GLY A 194 -13.89 -7.71 11.27
C GLY A 194 -15.32 -7.21 11.07
N VAL A 195 -15.49 -5.94 10.67
CA VAL A 195 -16.81 -5.38 10.34
C VAL A 195 -17.45 -6.13 9.17
N MET A 196 -16.69 -6.43 8.11
CA MET A 196 -17.23 -7.15 6.95
C MET A 196 -17.72 -8.56 7.32
N ASP A 197 -16.98 -9.28 8.17
CA ASP A 197 -17.40 -10.60 8.66
C ASP A 197 -18.70 -10.52 9.49
N THR A 198 -18.81 -9.51 10.37
CA THR A 198 -20.04 -9.29 11.15
C THR A 198 -21.24 -8.98 10.26
N LEU A 199 -21.08 -8.10 9.27
CA LEU A 199 -22.12 -7.76 8.31
C LEU A 199 -22.55 -8.98 7.48
N LEU A 200 -21.60 -9.80 7.04
CA LEU A 200 -21.92 -11.01 6.29
C LEU A 200 -22.71 -12.00 7.16
N ASN A 201 -22.34 -12.17 8.43
CA ASN A 201 -23.05 -13.04 9.35
C ASN A 201 -24.46 -12.52 9.67
N GLU A 202 -24.60 -11.22 9.92
CA GLU A 202 -25.90 -10.56 10.12
C GLU A 202 -26.79 -10.72 8.90
N HIS A 203 -26.27 -10.47 7.70
CA HIS A 203 -26.97 -10.65 6.45
C HIS A 203 -27.48 -12.09 6.27
N MET A 204 -26.62 -13.09 6.53
CA MET A 204 -27.02 -14.50 6.48
C MET A 204 -28.11 -14.83 7.51
N SER A 205 -28.02 -14.27 8.72
CA SER A 205 -29.04 -14.45 9.76
C SER A 205 -30.39 -13.84 9.35
N LEU A 206 -30.37 -12.66 8.75
CA LEU A 206 -31.54 -11.96 8.26
C LEU A 206 -32.20 -12.72 7.10
N THR A 207 -31.42 -13.22 6.15
CA THR A 207 -31.92 -14.07 5.05
C THR A 207 -32.56 -15.35 5.58
N ARG A 208 -31.97 -16.02 6.59
CA ARG A 208 -32.59 -17.18 7.25
C ARG A 208 -33.93 -16.83 7.91
N ILE A 209 -33.99 -15.70 8.60
CA ILE A 209 -35.22 -15.21 9.24
C ILE A 209 -36.30 -14.94 8.19
N ARG A 210 -35.98 -14.21 7.11
CA ARG A 210 -36.91 -13.88 6.02
C ARG A 210 -37.49 -15.14 5.36
N HIS A 211 -36.66 -16.13 5.05
CA HIS A 211 -37.13 -17.41 4.51
C HIS A 211 -38.07 -18.13 5.46
N ARG A 212 -37.81 -18.09 6.77
CA ARG A 212 -38.70 -18.70 7.76
C ARG A 212 -40.06 -18.02 7.79
N VAL A 213 -40.11 -16.70 7.80
CA VAL A 213 -41.37 -15.94 7.77
C VAL A 213 -42.19 -16.29 6.54
N LEU A 214 -41.55 -16.34 5.37
CA LEU A 214 -42.21 -16.75 4.12
C LEU A 214 -42.82 -18.15 4.23
N LEU A 215 -42.05 -19.13 4.72
CA LEU A 215 -42.51 -20.50 4.86
C LEU A 215 -43.63 -20.64 5.89
N ASP A 216 -43.58 -19.92 7.01
CA ASP A 216 -44.61 -19.96 8.03
C ASP A 216 -45.92 -19.31 7.52
N ASN A 217 -45.84 -18.19 6.78
CA ASN A 217 -47.00 -17.60 6.09
C ASN A 217 -47.60 -18.55 5.05
N ALA A 218 -46.76 -19.19 4.23
CA ALA A 218 -47.21 -20.15 3.23
C ALA A 218 -47.88 -21.38 3.86
N ARG A 219 -47.32 -21.91 4.94
CA ARG A 219 -47.91 -23.02 5.71
C ARG A 219 -49.30 -22.68 6.26
N GLU A 220 -49.45 -21.47 6.78
CA GLU A 220 -50.71 -20.98 7.31
C GLU A 220 -51.77 -20.86 6.21
N LEU A 221 -51.41 -20.31 5.05
CA LEU A 221 -52.30 -20.26 3.89
C LEU A 221 -52.67 -21.67 3.39
N LEU A 222 -51.69 -22.57 3.29
CA LEU A 222 -51.93 -23.95 2.85
C LEU A 222 -52.87 -24.70 3.80
N ALA A 223 -52.74 -24.50 5.12
CA ALA A 223 -53.64 -25.08 6.11
C ALA A 223 -55.09 -24.61 5.90
N ARG A 224 -55.28 -23.32 5.63
CA ARG A 224 -56.60 -22.75 5.33
C ARG A 224 -57.18 -23.26 4.02
N LEU A 225 -56.35 -23.48 3.00
CA LEU A 225 -56.78 -24.12 1.75
C LEU A 225 -57.26 -25.56 2.00
N CYS A 226 -56.67 -26.25 2.98
CA CYS A 226 -57.09 -27.58 3.42
C CYS A 226 -58.19 -27.56 4.49
N HIS A 227 -58.89 -26.43 4.68
CA HIS A 227 -60.00 -26.26 5.63
C HIS A 227 -59.64 -26.31 7.13
N TYR A 228 -58.38 -26.06 7.49
CA TYR A 228 -57.95 -25.94 8.88
C TYR A 228 -57.83 -24.47 9.31
N THR A 229 -58.08 -24.19 10.58
CA THR A 229 -58.04 -22.83 11.14
C THR A 229 -56.62 -22.27 11.27
N SER A 230 -55.63 -23.15 11.45
CA SER A 230 -54.21 -22.78 11.52
C SER A 230 -53.31 -23.94 11.12
N TRP A 231 -52.06 -23.64 10.82
CA TRP A 231 -51.03 -24.66 10.56
C TRP A 231 -50.84 -25.64 11.73
N SER A 232 -50.97 -25.20 12.98
CA SER A 232 -50.85 -26.11 14.14
C SER A 232 -52.01 -27.09 14.18
N ALA A 233 -53.24 -26.62 13.99
CA ALA A 233 -54.42 -27.46 13.99
C ALA A 233 -54.34 -28.56 12.91
N TRP A 234 -53.87 -28.21 11.71
CA TRP A 234 -53.68 -29.20 10.63
C TRP A 234 -52.53 -30.17 10.91
N LYS A 235 -51.44 -29.66 11.47
CA LYS A 235 -50.28 -30.50 11.81
C LYS A 235 -50.59 -31.50 12.92
N ASP A 236 -51.47 -31.15 13.85
CA ASP A 236 -51.79 -31.99 15.00
C ASP A 236 -52.96 -32.96 14.68
N SER A 237 -53.69 -32.76 13.57
CA SER A 237 -54.80 -33.64 13.16
C SER A 237 -54.35 -34.94 12.47
N GLN A 238 -53.20 -34.95 11.79
CA GLN A 238 -52.77 -36.11 11.00
C GLN A 238 -51.25 -36.15 10.77
N ASP A 239 -50.76 -37.29 10.29
CA ASP A 239 -49.35 -37.46 9.97
C ASP A 239 -48.92 -36.64 8.73
N ARG A 240 -47.59 -36.47 8.56
CA ARG A 240 -47.04 -35.62 7.49
C ARG A 240 -47.28 -36.17 6.09
N VAL A 241 -47.46 -37.48 5.94
CA VAL A 241 -47.67 -38.13 4.64
C VAL A 241 -49.12 -37.90 4.21
N ALA A 242 -50.06 -38.02 5.14
CA ALA A 242 -51.47 -37.67 4.97
C ALA A 242 -51.61 -36.17 4.62
N MET A 243 -50.95 -35.26 5.36
CA MET A 243 -50.92 -33.83 5.01
C MET A 243 -50.44 -33.59 3.58
N PHE A 244 -49.37 -34.28 3.16
CA PHE A 244 -48.81 -34.13 1.83
C PHE A 244 -49.78 -34.60 0.73
N ASN A 245 -50.38 -35.76 0.92
CA ASN A 245 -51.32 -36.32 -0.06
C ASN A 245 -52.64 -35.54 -0.11
N GLU A 246 -53.13 -35.06 1.03
CA GLU A 246 -54.32 -34.19 1.11
C GLU A 246 -54.06 -32.87 0.37
N ALA A 247 -52.97 -32.17 0.71
CA ALA A 247 -52.60 -30.91 0.06
C ALA A 247 -52.40 -31.10 -1.45
N ARG A 248 -51.76 -32.18 -1.87
CA ARG A 248 -51.56 -32.49 -3.29
C ARG A 248 -52.88 -32.76 -4.00
N THR A 249 -53.79 -33.50 -3.39
CA THR A 249 -55.12 -33.78 -3.95
C THR A 249 -55.91 -32.48 -4.10
N ILE A 250 -55.95 -31.64 -3.07
CA ILE A 250 -56.65 -30.35 -3.09
C ILE A 250 -56.09 -29.41 -4.15
N LEU A 251 -54.75 -29.29 -4.24
CA LEU A 251 -54.10 -28.42 -5.23
C LEU A 251 -54.13 -28.96 -6.67
N ALA A 252 -54.34 -30.27 -6.86
CA ALA A 252 -54.44 -30.88 -8.18
C ALA A 252 -55.87 -30.82 -8.76
N ASN A 253 -56.88 -30.68 -7.92
CA ASN A 253 -58.28 -30.71 -8.34
C ASN A 253 -58.72 -29.31 -8.81
N GLU A 254 -58.30 -28.92 -10.02
CA GLU A 254 -58.61 -27.60 -10.64
C GLU A 254 -60.13 -27.34 -10.76
N THR A 255 -60.97 -28.38 -10.75
CA THR A 255 -62.42 -28.32 -10.99
C THR A 255 -63.27 -28.19 -9.71
N GLN A 256 -62.75 -28.55 -8.53
CA GLN A 256 -63.36 -28.16 -7.25
C GLN A 256 -62.81 -26.79 -6.88
N ALA A 257 -63.18 -25.79 -7.67
CA ALA A 257 -62.80 -24.40 -7.48
C ALA A 257 -63.43 -23.89 -6.18
N LEU A 258 -62.75 -24.15 -5.06
CA LEU A 258 -62.70 -23.15 -4.01
C LEU A 258 -62.25 -21.86 -4.72
N PRO A 259 -63.01 -20.75 -4.66
CA PRO A 259 -62.61 -19.46 -5.23
C PRO A 259 -61.33 -18.87 -4.60
N ARG A 260 -60.59 -19.69 -3.86
CA ARG A 260 -59.45 -19.37 -2.99
C ARG A 260 -58.13 -19.97 -3.49
N VAL A 261 -58.12 -20.95 -4.39
CA VAL A 261 -56.88 -21.55 -4.91
C VAL A 261 -56.47 -20.82 -6.18
N THR A 262 -55.38 -20.04 -6.11
CA THR A 262 -54.86 -19.33 -7.28
C THR A 262 -53.98 -20.24 -8.14
N ALA A 263 -53.74 -19.85 -9.40
CA ALA A 263 -52.92 -20.63 -10.34
C ALA A 263 -51.49 -20.86 -9.83
N GLU A 264 -50.99 -19.95 -8.99
CA GLU A 264 -49.69 -20.02 -8.34
C GLU A 264 -49.65 -21.14 -7.29
N TRP A 265 -50.71 -21.31 -6.48
CA TRP A 265 -50.82 -22.42 -5.53
C TRP A 265 -50.94 -23.77 -6.22
N VAL A 266 -51.61 -23.83 -7.38
CA VAL A 266 -51.62 -25.03 -8.24
C VAL A 266 -50.20 -25.37 -8.71
N THR A 267 -49.41 -24.35 -9.07
CA THR A 267 -48.00 -24.53 -9.46
C THR A 267 -47.17 -25.08 -8.29
N VAL A 268 -47.36 -24.54 -7.08
CA VAL A 268 -46.74 -25.08 -5.85
C VAL A 268 -47.14 -26.52 -5.58
N GLY A 269 -48.42 -26.89 -5.78
CA GLY A 269 -48.91 -28.26 -5.60
C GLY A 269 -48.34 -29.26 -6.62
N LYS A 270 -48.07 -28.79 -7.85
CA LYS A 270 -47.39 -29.57 -8.90
C LYS A 270 -45.89 -29.73 -8.60
N ASN A 271 -45.27 -28.74 -7.94
CA ASN A 271 -43.88 -28.80 -7.51
C ASN A 271 -43.72 -29.58 -6.19
N THR A 272 -43.38 -30.86 -6.30
CA THR A 272 -43.19 -31.75 -5.13
C THR A 272 -42.17 -31.21 -4.14
N THR A 273 -41.12 -30.51 -4.59
CA THR A 273 -40.09 -29.94 -3.70
C THR A 273 -40.65 -28.76 -2.91
N ALA A 274 -41.42 -27.88 -3.53
CA ALA A 274 -42.06 -26.75 -2.86
C ALA A 274 -43.06 -27.23 -1.80
N LEU A 275 -43.91 -28.20 -2.16
CA LEU A 275 -44.86 -28.78 -1.23
C LEU A 275 -44.16 -29.54 -0.08
N ASP A 276 -43.08 -30.26 -0.37
CA ASP A 276 -42.28 -30.94 0.66
C ASP A 276 -41.61 -29.94 1.62
N MET A 277 -41.10 -28.81 1.11
CA MET A 277 -40.53 -27.72 1.93
C MET A 277 -41.57 -27.09 2.88
N LEU A 278 -42.82 -26.97 2.45
CA LEU A 278 -43.91 -26.49 3.30
C LEU A 278 -44.29 -27.52 4.37
N ILE A 279 -44.40 -28.80 4.00
CA ILE A 279 -45.00 -29.81 4.86
C ILE A 279 -43.99 -30.46 5.80
N ARG A 280 -42.82 -30.84 5.30
CA ARG A 280 -41.81 -31.54 6.09
C ARG A 280 -41.06 -30.59 7.02
N LYS A 281 -40.60 -31.16 8.13
CA LYS A 281 -39.75 -30.46 9.09
C LYS A 281 -38.36 -30.33 8.47
N GLY A 282 -38.08 -29.20 7.81
CA GLY A 282 -36.70 -28.86 7.48
C GLY A 282 -35.86 -28.90 8.77
N GLY A 283 -34.66 -29.50 8.71
CA GLY A 283 -33.72 -29.59 9.85
C GLY A 283 -33.26 -28.24 10.40
N THR A 284 -33.76 -27.13 9.88
CA THR A 284 -33.43 -25.74 10.26
C THR A 284 -34.12 -25.26 11.54
N ARG A 285 -34.75 -26.14 12.32
CA ARG A 285 -35.73 -25.77 13.37
C ARG A 285 -35.21 -25.70 14.81
N GLU A 286 -33.91 -25.58 15.05
CA GLU A 286 -33.38 -25.65 16.43
C GLU A 286 -33.26 -24.32 17.21
N ARG A 287 -33.46 -23.12 16.63
CA ARG A 287 -33.45 -21.88 17.45
C ARG A 287 -34.49 -20.84 17.05
N GLY A 288 -35.20 -20.34 18.07
CA GLY A 288 -35.89 -19.05 18.09
C GLY A 288 -37.36 -19.10 17.69
N ASN A 289 -38.25 -19.35 18.64
CA ASN A 289 -39.65 -18.94 18.55
C ASN A 289 -39.74 -17.44 18.94
N LYS A 290 -40.54 -16.66 18.20
CA LYS A 290 -41.15 -15.36 18.56
C LYS A 290 -40.68 -14.01 17.99
N VAL A 291 -39.66 -13.88 17.13
CA VAL A 291 -39.39 -12.55 16.51
C VAL A 291 -39.06 -12.67 15.04
N ALA A 292 -40.05 -12.47 14.18
CA ALA A 292 -39.90 -11.97 12.81
C ALA A 292 -41.29 -11.73 12.20
N HIS A 293 -41.95 -10.65 12.60
CA HIS A 293 -43.04 -10.09 11.83
C HIS A 293 -42.57 -8.70 11.40
N VAL A 294 -42.86 -8.30 10.16
CA VAL A 294 -42.39 -7.07 9.49
C VAL A 294 -41.04 -7.20 8.75
N SER A 295 -40.91 -8.16 7.84
CA SER A 295 -40.01 -7.99 6.67
C SER A 295 -40.86 -7.59 5.47
N SER A 296 -40.43 -6.56 4.73
CA SER A 296 -41.20 -6.11 3.56
C SER A 296 -41.16 -7.17 2.45
N THR A 297 -42.20 -7.23 1.62
CA THR A 297 -42.28 -8.13 0.46
C THR A 297 -41.05 -8.00 -0.46
N LYS A 298 -40.51 -6.78 -0.58
CA LYS A 298 -39.29 -6.45 -1.34
C LYS A 298 -38.04 -7.15 -0.78
N ASP A 299 -37.94 -7.23 0.54
CA ASP A 299 -36.79 -7.83 1.23
C ASP A 299 -36.75 -9.35 1.10
N ILE A 300 -37.92 -9.99 1.02
CA ILE A 300 -38.05 -11.44 0.82
C ILE A 300 -37.69 -11.80 -0.63
N ALA A 301 -38.15 -11.03 -1.62
CA ALA A 301 -37.80 -11.24 -3.02
C ALA A 301 -36.28 -11.11 -3.26
N GLN A 302 -35.63 -10.14 -2.62
CA GLN A 302 -34.18 -9.96 -2.74
C GLN A 302 -33.40 -11.17 -2.24
N SER A 303 -33.82 -11.77 -1.12
CA SER A 303 -33.18 -12.97 -0.56
C SER A 303 -33.34 -14.22 -1.44
N LEU A 304 -34.38 -14.31 -2.27
CA LEU A 304 -34.55 -15.38 -3.25
C LEU A 304 -33.54 -15.27 -4.41
N ILE A 305 -33.16 -14.04 -4.78
CA ILE A 305 -32.18 -13.77 -5.83
C ILE A 305 -30.77 -14.21 -5.38
N GLU A 306 -30.48 -14.14 -4.09
CA GLU A 306 -29.20 -14.54 -3.47
C GLU A 306 -28.95 -16.06 -3.49
N LEU A 307 -30.00 -16.86 -3.67
CA LEU A 307 -29.84 -18.30 -3.85
C LEU A 307 -29.22 -18.59 -5.21
N LYS A 308 -28.40 -19.64 -5.27
CA LYS A 308 -27.76 -20.08 -6.51
C LYS A 308 -28.81 -20.22 -7.61
N GLU A 309 -28.57 -19.52 -8.71
CA GLU A 309 -29.45 -19.51 -9.87
C GLU A 309 -29.64 -20.93 -10.40
N GLY A 310 -30.88 -21.27 -10.74
CA GLY A 310 -31.25 -22.63 -11.17
C GLY A 310 -31.30 -23.70 -10.07
N SER A 311 -31.07 -23.36 -8.79
CA SER A 311 -31.25 -24.35 -7.72
C SER A 311 -32.73 -24.67 -7.51
N ALA A 312 -33.03 -25.96 -7.33
CA ALA A 312 -34.40 -26.44 -7.07
C ALA A 312 -35.04 -25.73 -5.86
N VAL A 313 -34.23 -25.40 -4.84
CA VAL A 313 -34.66 -24.66 -3.65
C VAL A 313 -35.07 -23.21 -3.98
N ARG A 314 -34.32 -22.53 -4.86
CA ARG A 314 -34.68 -21.17 -5.31
C ARG A 314 -35.97 -21.18 -6.11
N THR A 315 -36.13 -22.15 -7.02
CA THR A 315 -37.37 -22.29 -7.81
C THR A 315 -38.56 -22.57 -6.89
N ALA A 316 -38.43 -23.53 -5.98
CA ALA A 316 -39.48 -23.87 -5.03
C ALA A 316 -39.87 -22.70 -4.12
N LEU A 317 -38.90 -21.94 -3.57
CA LEU A 317 -39.21 -20.76 -2.76
C LEU A 317 -39.79 -19.60 -3.57
N SER A 318 -39.41 -19.46 -4.84
CA SER A 318 -40.01 -18.47 -5.74
C SER A 318 -41.47 -18.81 -6.05
N ASP A 319 -41.78 -20.09 -6.30
CA ASP A 319 -43.16 -20.55 -6.51
C ASP A 319 -44.01 -20.29 -5.27
N ILE A 320 -43.48 -20.59 -4.07
CA ILE A 320 -44.14 -20.31 -2.79
C ILE A 320 -44.35 -18.81 -2.61
N TYR A 321 -43.33 -17.99 -2.86
CA TYR A 321 -43.44 -16.53 -2.75
C TYR A 321 -44.51 -15.97 -3.67
N ARG A 322 -44.53 -16.41 -4.93
CA ARG A 322 -45.55 -16.03 -5.91
C ARG A 322 -46.94 -16.40 -5.42
N ALA A 323 -47.11 -17.62 -4.92
CA ALA A 323 -48.38 -18.09 -4.39
C ALA A 323 -48.86 -17.32 -3.15
N VAL A 324 -47.94 -16.93 -2.27
CA VAL A 324 -48.26 -16.15 -1.07
C VAL A 324 -48.66 -14.70 -1.41
N TYR A 325 -47.95 -14.04 -2.33
CA TYR A 325 -48.10 -12.60 -2.55
C TYR A 325 -48.86 -12.22 -3.81
N GLU A 326 -48.65 -12.90 -4.94
CA GLU A 326 -49.42 -12.66 -6.17
C GLU A 326 -50.77 -13.37 -6.11
N GLY A 327 -50.83 -14.52 -5.42
CA GLY A 327 -52.07 -15.27 -5.16
C GLY A 327 -52.92 -14.70 -4.01
N SER A 328 -52.70 -13.45 -3.59
CA SER A 328 -53.37 -12.89 -2.41
C SER A 328 -54.90 -12.95 -2.53
N ILE A 329 -55.50 -13.69 -1.60
CA ILE A 329 -56.94 -13.71 -1.32
C ILE A 329 -57.42 -12.25 -1.17
N PRO A 330 -58.56 -11.85 -1.78
CA PRO A 330 -59.07 -10.48 -1.68
C PRO A 330 -59.07 -9.95 -0.24
N LYS A 331 -58.69 -8.68 -0.05
CA LYS A 331 -58.61 -8.02 1.28
C LYS A 331 -59.88 -8.18 2.13
N SER A 332 -61.04 -8.35 1.49
CA SER A 332 -62.33 -8.62 2.11
C SER A 332 -62.38 -9.89 2.98
N PHE A 333 -61.29 -10.66 3.04
CA PHE A 333 -61.18 -11.86 3.85
C PHE A 333 -60.55 -11.63 5.23
N PHE A 334 -59.83 -10.52 5.44
CA PHE A 334 -59.28 -10.17 6.75
C PHE A 334 -60.20 -9.23 7.55
N GLU A 335 -61.23 -8.71 6.91
CA GLU A 335 -62.36 -8.06 7.57
C GLU A 335 -63.34 -9.18 7.96
N THR A 336 -63.22 -9.66 9.19
CA THR A 336 -64.33 -10.36 9.82
C THR A 336 -65.45 -9.35 10.00
N ASP A 337 -66.64 -9.63 9.43
CA ASP A 337 -67.86 -8.89 9.74
C ASP A 337 -68.06 -8.95 11.27
N ASP A 338 -67.78 -7.84 11.96
CA ASP A 338 -68.09 -7.61 13.38
C ASP A 338 -69.60 -7.51 13.61
#